data_AF-A0A9E1KM64-F1
#
_entry.id   AF-A0A9E1KM64-F1
#
_cell.length_a   1.000
_cell.length_b   1.000
_cell.length_c   1.000
_cell.angle_alpha   90.00
_cell.angle_beta   90.00
_cell.angle_gamma   90.00
#
_symmetry.space_group_name_H-M   'P 1'
#
loop_
_entity.id
_entity.type
_entity.pdbx_description
1 polymer ?
#
loop_
_entity_poly.entity_id
_entity_poly.type
_entity_poly.pdbx_seq_one_letter_code
_entity_poly.pdbx_strand_id
1 'polypeptide(L)'
;DTFVERKFGVLPRVKDKRHHQAYTSYINDTIKALGVDEVAIVMSNDQDTPVYAYRFDWDELPTIAGTDMKEIMGAAHASEIPFVFGMFDDNFMNNLMFDEDNIPGRDLLSQSMSSYWAEFAYSSAPGRGRSGTLPEWRIWSNESADSDKYIIFDDEKDGGIRMTSNAITLGVLHQRLLNDNRFPSKELHSEMYDCLLQGTQQWNLEEFEALGGSHCKNGMFKNLF
;
A
#
# COMPACT_ATOMS: atom_id res chain seq x y z
N ASP A 1 19.77 13.68 2.63
CA ASP A 1 18.42 13.13 2.51
C ASP A 1 17.64 13.49 3.78
N THR A 2 16.36 13.87 3.63
CA THR A 2 15.49 14.32 4.73
C THR A 2 15.11 13.16 5.67
N PHE A 3 14.95 11.95 5.13
CA PHE A 3 14.43 10.80 5.87
C PHE A 3 15.48 9.72 6.14
N VAL A 4 16.51 9.63 5.29
CA VAL A 4 17.56 8.60 5.41
C VAL A 4 18.91 9.21 5.80
N GLU A 5 19.65 8.54 6.66
CA GLU A 5 21.07 8.79 6.95
C GLU A 5 21.93 7.56 6.63
N ARG A 6 23.26 7.74 6.60
CA ARG A 6 24.21 6.64 6.42
C ARG A 6 24.92 6.31 7.73
N LYS A 7 24.62 5.15 8.32
CA LYS A 7 25.40 4.58 9.43
C LYS A 7 26.74 4.09 8.89
N PHE A 8 27.84 4.44 9.56
CA PHE A 8 29.22 4.16 9.12
C PHE A 8 29.55 4.63 7.69
N GLY A 9 28.84 5.64 7.18
CA GLY A 9 29.09 6.24 5.87
C GLY A 9 28.51 5.49 4.66
N VAL A 10 27.96 4.28 4.84
CA VAL A 10 27.46 3.45 3.73
C VAL A 10 26.10 2.78 3.95
N LEU A 11 25.69 2.48 5.19
CA LEU A 11 24.46 1.72 5.45
C LEU A 11 23.26 2.67 5.63
N PRO A 12 22.23 2.62 4.78
CA PRO A 12 21.07 3.50 4.91
C PRO A 12 20.27 3.17 6.19
N ARG A 13 19.76 4.21 6.84
CA ARG A 13 18.91 4.08 8.03
C ARG A 13 17.90 5.22 8.05
N VAL A 14 16.66 4.92 8.44
CA VAL A 14 15.64 5.94 8.69
C VAL A 14 15.99 6.76 9.94
N LYS A 15 16.02 8.09 9.80
CA LYS A 15 16.37 9.04 10.89
C LYS A 15 15.29 9.11 11.95
N ASP A 16 14.05 9.39 11.52
CA ASP A 16 12.85 9.45 12.36
C ASP A 16 11.81 8.52 11.76
N LYS A 17 11.68 7.32 12.32
CA LYS A 17 10.77 6.29 11.81
C LYS A 17 9.32 6.75 11.85
N ARG A 18 8.93 7.49 12.89
CA ARG A 18 7.54 7.90 13.11
C ARG A 18 7.12 8.92 12.06
N HIS A 19 7.96 9.94 11.82
CA HIS A 19 7.72 10.92 10.77
C HIS A 19 7.83 10.30 9.37
N HIS A 20 8.82 9.43 9.14
CA HIS A 20 8.97 8.73 7.87
C HIS A 20 7.72 7.92 7.52
N GLN A 21 7.23 7.10 8.45
CA GLN A 21 6.01 6.31 8.26
C GLN A 21 4.79 7.19 8.03
N ALA A 22 4.65 8.32 8.74
CA ALA A 22 3.55 9.25 8.48
C ALA A 22 3.63 9.75 7.03
N TYR A 23 4.79 10.26 6.65
CA TYR A 23 5.03 10.82 5.32
C TYR A 23 4.80 9.82 4.19
N THR A 24 5.38 8.62 4.27
CA THR A 24 5.22 7.58 3.23
C THR A 24 3.81 7.00 3.21
N SER A 25 3.18 6.80 4.37
CA SER A 25 1.79 6.28 4.43
C SER A 25 0.81 7.20 3.74
N TYR A 26 0.91 8.52 3.89
CA TYR A 26 0.00 9.44 3.21
C TYR A 26 0.19 9.44 1.70
N ILE A 27 1.42 9.35 1.20
CA ILE A 27 1.67 9.24 -0.25
C ILE A 27 1.06 7.94 -0.78
N ASN A 28 1.41 6.81 -0.17
CA ASN A 28 1.00 5.49 -0.65
C ASN A 28 -0.53 5.33 -0.56
N ASP A 29 -1.13 5.76 0.55
CA ASP A 29 -2.57 5.65 0.73
C ASP A 29 -3.35 6.63 -0.16
N THR A 30 -2.76 7.76 -0.56
CA THR A 30 -3.39 8.66 -1.54
C THR A 30 -3.42 8.01 -2.93
N ILE A 31 -2.31 7.38 -3.34
CA ILE A 31 -2.27 6.60 -4.59
C ILE A 31 -3.31 5.46 -4.53
N LYS A 32 -3.41 4.75 -3.39
CA LYS A 32 -4.42 3.72 -3.19
C LYS A 32 -5.84 4.27 -3.24
N ALA A 33 -6.12 5.38 -2.55
CA ALA A 33 -7.43 6.00 -2.50
C ALA A 33 -7.90 6.37 -3.91
N LEU A 34 -7.07 7.12 -4.64
CA LEU A 34 -7.44 7.67 -5.94
C LEU A 34 -7.35 6.65 -7.08
N GLY A 35 -6.41 5.70 -6.98
CA GLY A 35 -6.14 4.74 -8.04
C GLY A 35 -6.90 3.43 -7.92
N VAL A 36 -7.35 3.07 -6.71
CA VAL A 36 -7.98 1.76 -6.43
C VAL A 36 -9.31 1.93 -5.73
N ASP A 37 -9.33 2.48 -4.51
CA ASP A 37 -10.50 2.37 -3.64
C ASP A 37 -11.67 3.25 -4.11
N GLU A 38 -11.43 4.52 -4.41
CA GLU A 38 -12.48 5.42 -4.93
C GLU A 38 -12.93 4.99 -6.33
N VAL A 39 -12.01 4.45 -7.15
CA VAL A 39 -12.35 3.86 -8.45
C VAL A 39 -13.26 2.65 -8.27
N ALA A 40 -12.91 1.73 -7.37
CA ALA A 40 -13.72 0.55 -7.07
C ALA A 40 -15.08 0.92 -6.46
N ILE A 41 -15.13 1.96 -5.63
CA ILE A 41 -16.40 2.50 -5.10
C ILE A 41 -17.30 2.97 -6.25
N VAL A 42 -16.79 3.81 -7.15
CA VAL A 42 -17.56 4.35 -8.28
C VAL A 42 -17.99 3.23 -9.21
N MET A 43 -17.04 2.37 -9.64
CA MET A 43 -17.35 1.25 -10.53
C MET A 43 -18.42 0.34 -9.93
N SER A 44 -18.30 -0.05 -8.65
CA SER A 44 -19.26 -0.95 -8.00
C SER A 44 -20.66 -0.34 -7.79
N ASN A 45 -20.79 0.98 -7.85
CA ASN A 45 -22.10 1.67 -7.78
C ASN A 45 -22.75 1.80 -9.15
N ASP A 46 -21.96 1.96 -10.21
CA ASP A 46 -22.44 2.36 -11.52
C ASP A 46 -22.52 1.21 -12.54
N GLN A 47 -21.99 0.02 -12.21
CA GLN A 47 -21.98 -1.14 -13.10
C GLN A 47 -22.45 -2.43 -12.40
N ASP A 48 -23.05 -3.34 -13.17
CA ASP A 48 -23.47 -4.67 -12.68
C ASP A 48 -22.31 -5.69 -12.65
N THR A 49 -21.21 -5.40 -13.35
CA THR A 49 -20.04 -6.28 -13.43
C THR A 49 -19.26 -6.29 -12.10
N PRO A 50 -18.96 -7.47 -11.52
CA PRO A 50 -18.15 -7.58 -10.31
C PRO A 50 -16.82 -6.85 -10.39
N VAL A 51 -16.50 -6.09 -9.33
CA VAL A 51 -15.19 -5.46 -9.13
C VAL A 51 -14.40 -6.26 -8.11
N TYR A 52 -13.14 -6.53 -8.41
CA TYR A 52 -12.21 -7.20 -7.50
C TYR A 52 -10.97 -6.33 -7.32
N ALA A 53 -10.56 -6.13 -6.07
CA ALA A 53 -9.33 -5.43 -5.73
C ALA A 53 -8.49 -6.31 -4.80
N TYR A 54 -7.18 -6.09 -4.78
CA TYR A 54 -6.26 -6.70 -3.84
C TYR A 54 -5.22 -5.69 -3.34
N ARG A 55 -4.58 -6.03 -2.23
CA ARG A 55 -3.41 -5.35 -1.68
C ARG A 55 -2.31 -6.38 -1.45
N PHE A 56 -1.10 -6.10 -1.91
CA PHE A 56 0.07 -6.93 -1.68
C PHE A 56 0.84 -6.38 -0.48
N ASP A 57 1.01 -7.19 0.56
CA ASP A 57 1.62 -6.80 1.84
C ASP A 57 2.90 -7.59 2.17
N TRP A 58 3.30 -8.56 1.34
CA TRP A 58 4.52 -9.34 1.57
C TRP A 58 5.75 -8.42 1.62
N ASP A 59 6.42 -8.42 2.77
CA ASP A 59 7.58 -7.58 3.07
C ASP A 59 8.69 -8.34 3.81
N GLU A 60 8.77 -9.66 3.62
CA GLU A 60 9.75 -10.56 4.26
C GLU A 60 11.17 -10.42 3.67
N LEU A 61 11.60 -9.21 3.35
CA LEU A 61 12.92 -8.93 2.78
C LEU A 61 14.05 -9.18 3.80
N PRO A 62 15.21 -9.69 3.34
CA PRO A 62 16.33 -10.03 4.21
C PRO A 62 17.02 -8.79 4.79
N THR A 63 17.81 -8.99 5.85
CA THR A 63 18.77 -7.96 6.29
C THR A 63 20.04 -8.03 5.45
N ILE A 64 20.35 -6.96 4.71
CA ILE A 64 21.54 -6.91 3.84
C ILE A 64 22.60 -6.00 4.46
N ALA A 65 23.77 -6.58 4.77
CA ALA A 65 24.89 -5.86 5.38
C ALA A 65 24.51 -5.05 6.65
N GLY A 66 23.57 -5.57 7.45
CA GLY A 66 23.07 -4.90 8.66
C GLY A 66 22.00 -3.82 8.42
N THR A 67 21.48 -3.74 7.19
CA THR A 67 20.33 -2.90 6.82
C THR A 67 19.08 -3.76 6.77
N ASP A 68 18.07 -3.40 7.56
CA ASP A 68 16.75 -4.03 7.53
C ASP A 68 15.99 -3.59 6.27
N MET A 69 15.89 -4.48 5.28
CA MET A 69 15.24 -4.15 4.01
C MET A 69 13.71 -4.14 4.11
N LYS A 70 13.13 -4.85 5.08
CA LYS A 70 11.69 -4.75 5.40
C LYS A 70 11.36 -3.33 5.83
N GLU A 71 12.18 -2.72 6.68
CA GLU A 71 12.00 -1.32 7.10
C GLU A 71 12.22 -0.30 5.98
N ILE A 72 13.19 -0.55 5.09
CA ILE A 72 13.59 0.42 4.06
C ILE A 72 12.70 0.36 2.82
N MET A 73 12.31 -0.84 2.38
CA MET A 73 11.56 -1.07 1.15
C MET A 73 10.12 -1.48 1.41
N GLY A 74 9.91 -2.41 2.34
CA GLY A 74 8.61 -3.06 2.54
C GLY A 74 8.09 -3.76 1.28
N ALA A 75 6.77 -3.91 1.19
CA ALA A 75 6.05 -4.30 -0.03
C ALA A 75 6.09 -3.18 -1.08
N ALA A 76 7.23 -3.04 -1.76
CA ALA A 76 7.50 -1.94 -2.66
C ALA A 76 6.69 -2.02 -3.97
N HIS A 77 6.57 -0.87 -4.67
CA HIS A 77 5.91 -0.84 -5.97
C HIS A 77 6.54 -1.84 -6.96
N ALA A 78 5.69 -2.58 -7.68
CA ALA A 78 6.03 -3.61 -8.65
C ALA A 78 6.67 -4.89 -8.08
N SER A 79 6.83 -5.00 -6.76
CA SER A 79 7.40 -6.21 -6.13
C SER A 79 6.46 -7.42 -6.21
N GLU A 80 5.17 -7.20 -6.44
CA GLU A 80 4.14 -8.22 -6.56
C GLU A 80 4.10 -8.89 -7.95
N ILE A 81 4.67 -8.25 -8.98
CA ILE A 81 4.62 -8.73 -10.37
C ILE A 81 5.24 -10.14 -10.49
N PRO A 82 6.46 -10.40 -9.99
CA PRO A 82 7.04 -11.76 -9.95
C PRO A 82 6.11 -12.81 -9.34
N PHE A 83 5.36 -12.46 -8.29
CA PHE A 83 4.46 -13.38 -7.59
C PHE A 83 3.26 -13.78 -8.45
N VAL A 84 2.70 -12.85 -9.22
CA VAL A 84 1.61 -13.14 -10.16
C VAL A 84 2.05 -14.12 -11.24
N PHE A 85 3.26 -13.95 -11.78
CA PHE A 85 3.76 -14.75 -12.90
C PHE A 85 4.54 -16.02 -12.49
N GLY A 86 4.88 -16.17 -11.20
CA GLY A 86 5.77 -17.25 -10.75
C GLY A 86 7.18 -17.14 -11.34
N MET A 87 7.64 -15.92 -11.61
CA MET A 87 8.89 -15.64 -12.31
C MET A 87 9.88 -14.92 -11.38
N PHE A 88 10.88 -15.67 -10.92
CA PHE A 88 11.92 -15.20 -9.99
C PHE A 88 13.32 -15.43 -10.55
N ASP A 89 13.55 -15.17 -11.83
CA ASP A 89 14.81 -15.41 -12.52
C ASP A 89 15.70 -14.16 -12.64
N ASP A 90 15.21 -12.99 -12.24
CA ASP A 90 16.00 -11.76 -12.21
C ASP A 90 17.03 -11.78 -11.06
N ASN A 91 18.30 -11.82 -11.42
CA ASN A 91 19.41 -11.91 -10.46
C ASN A 91 19.51 -10.68 -9.54
N PHE A 92 19.10 -9.49 -9.97
CA PHE A 92 19.19 -8.29 -9.13
C PHE A 92 18.11 -8.30 -8.06
N MET A 93 16.86 -8.51 -8.44
CA MET A 93 15.72 -8.61 -7.54
C MET A 93 15.87 -9.78 -6.57
N ASN A 94 16.36 -10.93 -7.04
CA ASN A 94 16.60 -12.08 -6.18
C ASN A 94 17.58 -11.78 -5.05
N ASN A 95 18.73 -11.18 -5.37
CA ASN A 95 19.75 -10.86 -4.37
C ASN A 95 19.30 -9.76 -3.38
N LEU A 96 18.31 -8.96 -3.75
CA LEU A 96 17.77 -7.88 -2.93
C LEU A 96 16.63 -8.34 -2.03
N MET A 97 15.76 -9.23 -2.52
CA MET A 97 14.49 -9.57 -1.89
C MET A 97 14.45 -10.96 -1.28
N PHE A 98 15.26 -11.91 -1.75
CA PHE A 98 15.08 -13.33 -1.40
C PHE A 98 16.31 -13.95 -0.77
N ASP A 99 16.07 -14.80 0.21
CA ASP A 99 17.05 -15.67 0.84
C ASP A 99 16.45 -17.06 1.11
N GLU A 100 17.25 -17.99 1.62
CA GLU A 100 16.79 -19.36 1.87
C GLU A 100 15.62 -19.44 2.87
N ASP A 101 15.46 -18.44 3.74
CA ASP A 101 14.45 -18.43 4.79
C ASP A 101 13.08 -17.95 4.26
N ASN A 102 13.06 -17.00 3.32
CA ASN A 102 11.83 -16.43 2.79
C ASN A 102 11.33 -17.09 1.48
N ILE A 103 12.19 -17.80 0.76
CA ILE A 103 11.83 -18.51 -0.50
C ILE A 103 10.61 -19.44 -0.33
N PRO A 104 10.51 -20.28 0.72
CA PRO A 104 9.35 -21.15 0.88
C PRO A 104 8.02 -20.40 1.02
N GLY A 105 8.01 -19.30 1.78
CA GLY A 105 6.83 -18.44 1.95
C GLY A 105 6.47 -17.70 0.67
N ARG A 106 7.48 -17.14 -0.01
CA ARG A 106 7.36 -16.52 -1.33
C ARG A 106 6.70 -17.47 -2.34
N ASP A 107 7.17 -18.71 -2.43
CA ASP A 107 6.68 -19.68 -3.42
C ASP A 107 5.22 -20.07 -3.16
N LEU A 108 4.82 -20.22 -1.89
CA LEU A 108 3.44 -20.48 -1.51
C LEU A 108 2.50 -19.31 -1.85
N LEU A 109 2.94 -18.08 -1.54
CA LEU A 109 2.18 -16.88 -1.86
C LEU A 109 2.05 -16.69 -3.37
N SER A 110 3.15 -16.87 -4.12
CA SER A 110 3.16 -16.78 -5.58
C SER A 110 2.23 -17.79 -6.23
N GLN A 111 2.28 -19.06 -5.81
CA GLN A 111 1.35 -20.08 -6.31
C GLN A 111 -0.11 -19.68 -6.08
N SER A 112 -0.41 -19.07 -4.92
CA SER A 112 -1.76 -18.60 -4.60
C SER A 112 -2.18 -17.43 -5.49
N MET A 113 -1.33 -16.42 -5.65
CA MET A 113 -1.58 -15.27 -6.51
C MET A 113 -1.75 -15.67 -7.98
N SER A 114 -0.86 -16.50 -8.53
CA SER A 114 -0.99 -17.05 -9.88
C SER A 114 -2.29 -17.83 -10.05
N SER A 115 -2.70 -18.60 -9.04
CA SER A 115 -3.94 -19.37 -9.06
C SER A 115 -5.18 -18.49 -9.13
N TYR A 116 -5.24 -17.39 -8.37
CA TYR A 116 -6.35 -16.43 -8.46
C TYR A 116 -6.39 -15.71 -9.81
N TRP A 117 -5.25 -15.23 -10.29
CA TRP A 117 -5.18 -14.53 -11.58
C TRP A 117 -5.53 -15.43 -12.76
N ALA A 118 -5.07 -16.69 -12.73
CA ALA A 118 -5.45 -17.69 -13.73
C ALA A 118 -6.94 -18.01 -13.72
N GLU A 119 -7.56 -18.09 -12.53
CA GLU A 119 -8.99 -18.33 -12.41
C GLU A 119 -9.81 -17.12 -12.86
N PHE A 120 -9.42 -15.91 -12.49
CA PHE A 120 -10.04 -14.68 -13.01
C PHE A 120 -9.98 -14.60 -14.54
N ALA A 121 -8.83 -14.91 -15.15
CA ALA A 121 -8.70 -14.95 -16.60
C ALA A 121 -9.58 -16.04 -17.25
N TYR A 122 -9.84 -17.14 -16.54
CA TYR A 122 -10.63 -18.27 -17.04
C TYR A 122 -12.15 -18.04 -16.91
N SER A 123 -12.62 -17.53 -15.76
CA SER A 123 -14.04 -17.48 -15.41
C SER A 123 -14.58 -16.08 -15.11
N SER A 124 -13.73 -15.04 -15.18
CA SER A 124 -14.04 -13.66 -14.76
C SER A 124 -14.32 -13.49 -13.26
N ALA A 125 -14.03 -14.51 -12.44
CA ALA A 125 -14.13 -14.45 -10.99
C ALA A 125 -12.94 -15.21 -10.36
N PRO A 126 -12.15 -14.61 -9.46
CA PRO A 126 -11.01 -15.29 -8.85
C PRO A 126 -11.44 -16.41 -7.88
N GLY A 127 -12.61 -16.27 -7.24
CA GLY A 127 -13.20 -17.28 -6.37
C GLY A 127 -12.23 -17.78 -5.30
N ARG A 128 -12.00 -19.10 -5.27
CA ARG A 128 -11.05 -19.77 -4.35
C ARG A 128 -9.75 -20.19 -5.08
N GLY A 129 -9.41 -19.46 -6.15
CA GLY A 129 -8.35 -19.78 -7.09
C GLY A 129 -8.67 -21.00 -7.97
N ARG A 130 -7.79 -21.29 -8.92
CA ARG A 130 -7.96 -22.36 -9.92
C ARG A 130 -8.11 -23.76 -9.31
N SER A 131 -7.47 -23.99 -8.16
CA SER A 131 -7.58 -25.25 -7.39
C SER A 131 -8.85 -25.34 -6.54
N GLY A 132 -9.54 -24.22 -6.29
CA GLY A 132 -10.72 -24.15 -5.42
C GLY A 132 -10.43 -24.23 -3.91
N THR A 133 -9.16 -24.26 -3.51
CA THR A 133 -8.75 -24.53 -2.12
C THR A 133 -8.42 -23.29 -1.30
N LEU A 134 -8.15 -22.16 -1.96
CA LEU A 134 -7.70 -20.93 -1.29
C LEU A 134 -8.86 -20.24 -0.53
N PRO A 135 -8.56 -19.24 0.33
CA PRO A 135 -9.57 -18.30 0.79
C PRO A 135 -10.42 -17.74 -0.35
N GLU A 136 -11.63 -17.30 -0.06
CA GLU A 136 -12.48 -16.75 -1.11
C GLU A 136 -12.14 -15.28 -1.36
N TRP A 137 -11.70 -14.94 -2.58
CA TRP A 137 -11.60 -13.57 -3.04
C TRP A 137 -12.96 -13.09 -3.52
N ARG A 138 -13.63 -12.36 -2.64
CA ARG A 138 -14.98 -11.85 -2.86
C ARG A 138 -14.98 -10.50 -3.58
N ILE A 139 -16.13 -10.18 -4.16
CA ILE A 139 -16.38 -8.93 -4.85
C ILE A 139 -16.26 -7.75 -3.88
N TRP A 140 -15.81 -6.61 -4.39
CA TRP A 140 -15.93 -5.34 -3.68
C TRP A 140 -17.42 -5.03 -3.49
N SER A 141 -17.85 -4.75 -2.25
CA SER A 141 -19.24 -4.43 -1.91
C SER A 141 -19.33 -3.12 -1.14
N ASN A 142 -20.20 -2.20 -1.60
CA ASN A 142 -20.50 -0.93 -0.93
C ASN A 142 -21.71 -0.99 0.02
N GLU A 143 -22.26 -2.19 0.28
CA GLU A 143 -23.50 -2.34 1.05
C GLU A 143 -23.40 -1.82 2.50
N SER A 144 -22.24 -1.98 3.11
CA SER A 144 -21.97 -1.52 4.48
C SER A 144 -20.49 -1.21 4.70
N ALA A 145 -20.18 -0.63 5.87
CA ALA A 145 -18.80 -0.38 6.31
C ALA A 145 -18.04 -1.69 6.60
N ASP A 146 -18.74 -2.76 6.96
CA ASP A 146 -18.15 -4.08 7.26
C ASP A 146 -18.11 -5.01 6.03
N SER A 147 -18.62 -4.53 4.88
CA SER A 147 -18.62 -5.30 3.65
C SER A 147 -17.20 -5.46 3.09
N ASP A 148 -16.93 -6.64 2.55
CA ASP A 148 -15.68 -7.00 1.89
C ASP A 148 -15.33 -5.97 0.78
N LYS A 149 -14.06 -5.52 0.78
CA LYS A 149 -13.54 -4.57 -0.22
C LYS A 149 -12.49 -5.23 -1.10
N TYR A 150 -11.44 -5.77 -0.48
CA TYR A 150 -10.32 -6.35 -1.19
C TYR A 150 -9.69 -7.50 -0.42
N ILE A 151 -8.95 -8.34 -1.13
CA ILE A 151 -8.13 -9.38 -0.54
C ILE A 151 -6.71 -8.84 -0.26
N ILE A 152 -6.13 -9.22 0.86
CA ILE A 152 -4.72 -8.99 1.18
C ILE A 152 -3.96 -10.25 0.81
N PHE A 153 -2.85 -10.08 0.08
CA PHE A 153 -1.87 -11.12 -0.23
C PHE A 153 -0.63 -10.89 0.62
N ASP A 154 -0.37 -11.84 1.52
CA ASP A 154 0.66 -11.75 2.53
C ASP A 154 1.18 -13.15 2.91
N ASP A 155 2.33 -13.21 3.58
CA ASP A 155 2.87 -14.48 4.09
C ASP A 155 2.00 -15.04 5.23
N GLU A 156 1.91 -16.36 5.33
CA GLU A 156 1.16 -17.04 6.40
C GLU A 156 1.62 -16.63 7.81
N LYS A 157 2.90 -16.26 7.97
CA LYS A 157 3.44 -15.79 9.25
C LYS A 157 3.00 -14.36 9.60
N ASP A 158 2.61 -13.53 8.63
CA ASP A 158 2.17 -12.14 8.81
C ASP A 158 0.64 -11.97 8.54
N GLY A 159 -0.12 -13.03 8.78
CA GLY A 159 -1.59 -13.02 8.74
C GLY A 159 -2.20 -13.58 7.46
N GLY A 160 -1.38 -13.95 6.48
CA GLY A 160 -1.77 -14.73 5.31
C GLY A 160 -2.81 -14.06 4.41
N ILE A 161 -3.36 -14.86 3.49
CA ILE A 161 -4.34 -14.41 2.51
C ILE A 161 -5.70 -14.21 3.18
N ARG A 162 -6.24 -12.99 3.14
CA ARG A 162 -7.47 -12.64 3.87
C ARG A 162 -8.25 -11.50 3.23
N MET A 163 -9.57 -11.49 3.40
CA MET A 163 -10.41 -10.35 3.02
C MET A 163 -10.36 -9.25 4.08
N THR A 164 -10.60 -8.01 3.66
CA THR A 164 -10.78 -6.87 4.57
C THR A 164 -11.87 -5.93 4.07
N SER A 165 -12.48 -5.21 5.01
CA SER A 165 -13.46 -4.16 4.76
C SER A 165 -12.86 -2.75 4.72
N ASN A 166 -11.54 -2.61 4.93
CA ASN A 166 -10.86 -1.33 5.14
C ASN A 166 -10.65 -0.53 3.84
N ALA A 167 -11.63 0.24 3.39
CA ALA A 167 -11.43 1.20 2.30
C ALA A 167 -10.80 2.52 2.80
N ILE A 168 -9.93 3.13 2.00
CA ILE A 168 -9.35 4.45 2.21
C ILE A 168 -9.84 5.39 1.10
N THR A 169 -10.28 6.58 1.48
CA THR A 169 -10.66 7.68 0.58
C THR A 169 -9.92 8.94 0.99
N LEU A 170 -9.92 9.98 0.14
CA LEU A 170 -9.41 11.30 0.53
C LEU A 170 -10.08 11.83 1.80
N GLY A 171 -11.38 11.55 2.00
CA GLY A 171 -12.09 11.91 3.23
C GLY A 171 -11.55 11.19 4.47
N VAL A 172 -11.24 9.89 4.35
CA VAL A 172 -10.59 9.14 5.45
C VAL A 172 -9.19 9.68 5.72
N LEU A 173 -8.42 9.99 4.68
CA LEU A 173 -7.07 10.55 4.80
C LEU A 173 -7.08 11.95 5.44
N HIS A 174 -8.05 12.78 5.07
CA HIS A 174 -8.28 14.09 5.68
C HIS A 174 -8.49 13.98 7.19
N GLN A 175 -9.44 13.13 7.62
CA GLN A 175 -9.72 12.93 9.05
C GLN A 175 -8.53 12.33 9.79
N ARG A 176 -7.82 11.37 9.16
CA ARG A 176 -6.60 10.79 9.73
C ARG A 176 -5.51 11.84 9.92
N LEU A 177 -5.34 12.72 8.93
CA LEU A 177 -4.32 13.76 8.94
C LEU A 177 -4.59 14.81 10.02
N LEU A 178 -5.83 15.27 10.18
CA LEU A 178 -6.18 16.22 11.25
C LEU A 178 -5.81 15.73 12.65
N ASN A 179 -5.87 14.41 12.88
CA ASN A 179 -5.60 13.78 14.16
C ASN A 179 -4.18 13.21 14.30
N ASP A 180 -3.33 13.37 13.27
CA ASP A 180 -2.02 12.73 13.23
C ASP A 180 -0.99 13.49 14.07
N ASN A 181 -0.45 12.82 15.09
CA ASN A 181 0.55 13.36 16.00
C ASN A 181 1.97 12.84 15.70
N ARG A 182 2.19 12.25 14.51
CA ARG A 182 3.49 11.72 14.06
C ARG A 182 4.38 12.77 13.41
N PHE A 183 3.85 13.95 13.07
CA PHE A 183 4.63 15.04 12.48
C PHE A 183 5.47 15.77 13.54
N PRO A 184 6.78 15.99 13.30
CA PRO A 184 7.67 16.64 14.27
C PRO A 184 7.36 18.12 14.52
N SER A 185 6.65 18.77 13.60
CA SER A 185 6.27 20.18 13.73
C SER A 185 4.96 20.46 13.01
N LYS A 186 4.31 21.56 13.42
CA LYS A 186 3.10 22.08 12.78
C LYS A 186 3.34 22.43 11.31
N GLU A 187 4.51 22.96 10.99
CA GLU A 187 4.88 23.29 9.61
C GLU A 187 4.92 22.04 8.73
N LEU A 188 5.51 20.94 9.19
CA LEU A 188 5.53 19.67 8.42
C LEU A 188 4.14 19.03 8.30
N HIS A 189 3.32 19.19 9.35
CA HIS A 189 1.95 18.69 9.37
C HIS A 189 1.06 19.44 8.36
N SER A 190 1.05 20.77 8.42
CA SER A 190 0.31 21.62 7.47
C SER A 190 0.85 21.50 6.04
N GLU A 191 2.16 21.27 5.84
CA GLU A 191 2.72 21.03 4.52
C GLU A 191 2.17 19.75 3.89
N MET A 192 2.09 18.64 4.65
CA MET A 192 1.45 17.42 4.17
C MET A 192 -0.03 17.65 3.87
N TYR A 193 -0.74 18.38 4.72
CA TYR A 193 -2.16 18.72 4.51
C TYR A 193 -2.37 19.46 3.20
N ASP A 194 -1.57 20.50 2.95
CA ASP A 194 -1.66 21.27 1.72
C ASP A 194 -1.25 20.43 0.51
N CYS A 195 -0.18 19.62 0.60
CA CYS A 195 0.26 18.76 -0.49
C CYS A 195 -0.80 17.74 -0.92
N LEU A 196 -1.53 17.16 0.02
CA LEU A 196 -2.52 16.13 -0.28
C LEU A 196 -3.87 16.70 -0.72
N LEU A 197 -4.30 17.79 -0.10
CA LEU A 197 -5.70 18.21 -0.17
C LEU A 197 -5.90 19.45 -1.02
N GLN A 198 -4.88 20.27 -1.26
CA GLN A 198 -5.04 21.52 -2.02
C GLN A 198 -5.69 21.26 -3.39
N GLY A 199 -6.77 22.00 -3.66
CA GLY A 199 -7.56 21.83 -4.89
C GLY A 199 -8.64 20.75 -4.83
N THR A 200 -8.71 19.96 -3.74
CA THR A 200 -9.78 19.00 -3.47
C THR A 200 -10.90 19.63 -2.63
N GLN A 201 -12.04 18.96 -2.55
CA GLN A 201 -13.16 19.38 -1.69
C GLN A 201 -12.84 19.29 -0.18
N GLN A 202 -11.78 18.55 0.20
CA GLN A 202 -11.47 18.30 1.61
C GLN A 202 -10.52 19.33 2.21
N TRP A 203 -9.98 20.24 1.39
CA TRP A 203 -9.12 21.30 1.87
C TRP A 203 -9.92 22.44 2.48
N ASN A 204 -9.50 22.88 3.66
CA ASN A 204 -10.12 23.94 4.41
C ASN A 204 -9.06 24.91 4.95
N LEU A 205 -9.30 26.21 4.78
CA LEU A 205 -8.37 27.26 5.18
C LEU A 205 -8.15 27.32 6.71
N GLU A 206 -9.21 27.20 7.50
CA GLU A 206 -9.13 27.27 8.96
C GLU A 206 -8.35 26.07 9.52
N GLU A 207 -8.58 24.88 8.99
CA GLU A 207 -7.82 23.68 9.34
C GLU A 207 -6.34 23.82 8.94
N PHE A 208 -6.06 24.27 7.72
CA PHE A 208 -4.71 24.50 7.23
C PHE A 208 -3.93 25.49 8.13
N GLU A 209 -4.55 26.62 8.48
CA GLU A 209 -3.97 27.62 9.38
C GLU A 209 -3.78 27.07 10.80
N ALA A 210 -4.74 26.31 11.34
CA ALA A 210 -4.64 25.70 12.66
C ALA A 210 -3.49 24.68 12.78
N LEU A 211 -3.22 23.97 11.67
CA LEU A 211 -2.11 23.04 11.55
C LEU A 211 -0.75 23.74 11.35
N GLY A 212 -0.69 25.03 11.01
CA GLY A 212 0.56 25.79 10.90
C GLY A 212 0.75 26.57 9.60
N GLY A 213 -0.15 26.42 8.61
CA GLY A 213 -0.19 27.25 7.41
C GLY A 213 1.02 27.14 6.48
N SER A 214 1.79 26.05 6.50
CA SER A 214 2.92 25.86 5.58
C SER A 214 2.46 25.26 4.26
N HIS A 215 2.65 25.99 3.16
CA HIS A 215 2.31 25.49 1.83
C HIS A 215 3.15 24.29 1.38
N CYS A 216 2.56 23.48 0.50
CA CYS A 216 3.23 22.35 -0.12
C CYS A 216 4.51 22.76 -0.86
N LYS A 217 5.66 22.18 -0.48
CA LYS A 217 6.95 22.43 -1.16
C LYS A 217 7.36 21.27 -2.06
N ASN A 218 6.79 20.08 -1.87
CA ASN A 218 7.18 18.92 -2.65
C ASN A 218 6.37 18.82 -3.96
N GLY A 219 7.05 19.05 -5.08
CA GLY A 219 6.46 18.97 -6.41
C GLY A 219 5.96 17.58 -6.82
N MET A 220 6.36 16.50 -6.14
CA MET A 220 5.85 15.15 -6.41
C MET A 220 4.32 15.09 -6.27
N PHE A 221 3.74 15.82 -5.32
CA PHE A 221 2.30 15.85 -5.09
C PHE A 221 1.53 16.62 -6.17
N LYS A 222 2.19 17.53 -6.90
CA LYS A 222 1.55 18.32 -7.96
C LYS A 222 1.16 17.49 -9.19
N ASN A 223 1.71 16.28 -9.33
CA ASN A 223 1.42 15.37 -10.44
C ASN A 223 0.57 14.17 -10.00
N LEU A 224 0.17 14.09 -8.73
CA LEU A 224 -0.76 13.06 -8.25
C LEU A 224 -2.23 13.38 -8.57
N PHE A 225 -2.49 14.60 -9.07
CA PHE A 225 -3.81 15.14 -9.43
C PHE A 225 -3.78 15.83 -10.79
#